data_AF-A0A5N7JS88-F1
#
_entry.id   AF-A0A5N7JS88-F1
#
_cell.length_a   1.000
_cell.length_b   1.000
_cell.length_c   1.000
_cell.angle_alpha   90.00
_cell.angle_beta   90.00
_cell.angle_gamma   90.00
#
_symmetry.space_group_name_H-M   'P 1'
#
loop_
_entity.id
_entity.type
_entity.pdbx_description
1 polymer ?
#
loop_
_entity_poly.entity_id
_entity_poly.type
_entity_poly.pdbx_seq_one_letter_code
_entity_poly.pdbx_strand_id
1 'polypeptide(L)' 'MVQQFSLVHEGITHYVDYEVCDDTLLVYLPNGEIRRTELRGLDAESAARPHLRSYLKNTQAHGEMPDNW' A
#
# COMPACT_ATOMS: atom_id res chain seq x y z
N MET A 1 -3.63 -8.94 13.31
CA MET A 1 -4.45 -7.73 13.50
C MET A 1 -4.15 -6.84 12.32
N VAL A 2 -5.16 -6.42 11.56
CA VAL A 2 -4.97 -5.53 10.40
C VAL A 2 -4.83 -4.10 10.92
N GLN A 3 -3.86 -3.36 10.37
CA GLN A 3 -3.61 -1.96 10.63
C GLN A 3 -3.76 -1.16 9.33
N GLN A 4 -3.96 0.15 9.44
CA GLN A 4 -4.14 1.03 8.29
C GLN A 4 -3.16 2.21 8.39
N PHE A 5 -2.61 2.62 7.26
CA PHE A 5 -1.88 3.88 7.15
C PHE A 5 -2.36 4.68 5.94
N SER A 6 -2.06 5.98 5.97
CA SER A 6 -2.41 6.90 4.88
C SER A 6 -1.17 7.54 4.25
N LEU A 7 -1.22 7.76 2.94
CA LEU A 7 -0.21 8.48 2.18
C LEU A 7 -0.87 9.55 1.32
N VAL A 8 -0.39 10.80 1.41
CA VAL A 8 -0.80 11.86 0.50
C VAL A 8 0.00 11.76 -0.80
N HIS A 9 -0.70 11.65 -1.91
CA HIS A 9 -0.12 11.62 -3.26
C HIS A 9 -0.98 12.51 -4.16
N GLU A 10 -0.37 13.48 -4.84
CA GLU A 10 -1.07 14.49 -5.68
C GLU A 10 -2.20 15.25 -4.95
N GLY A 11 -2.06 15.47 -3.64
CA GLY A 11 -3.08 16.14 -2.83
C GLY A 11 -4.26 15.25 -2.43
N ILE A 12 -4.29 13.99 -2.88
CA ILE A 12 -5.29 12.99 -2.49
C ILE A 12 -4.70 12.13 -1.37
N THR A 13 -5.48 11.91 -0.31
CA THR A 13 -5.09 10.98 0.77
C THR A 13 -5.54 9.58 0.41
N HIS A 14 -4.57 8.68 0.23
CA HIS A 14 -4.82 7.27 -0.04
C HIS A 14 -4.63 6.47 1.24
N TYR A 15 -5.57 5.56 1.51
CA TYR A 15 -5.54 4.66 2.65
C TYR A 15 -5.25 3.25 2.17
N VAL A 16 -4.47 2.50 2.94
CA VAL A 16 -4.18 1.11 2.65
C VAL A 16 -4.07 0.31 3.93
N ASP A 17 -4.58 -0.90 3.88
CA ASP A 17 -4.50 -1.84 4.99
C ASP A 17 -3.24 -2.69 4.86
N TYR A 18 -2.66 -3.05 6.00
CA TYR A 18 -1.54 -3.96 6.09
C TYR A 18 -1.65 -4.84 7.34
N GLU A 19 -1.05 -6.02 7.29
CA GLU A 19 -0.88 -6.86 8.46
C GLU A 19 0.52 -7.45 8.51
N VAL A 20 0.97 -7.76 9.73
CA VAL A 20 2.22 -8.46 9.96
C VAL A 20 1.88 -9.87 10.42
N CYS A 21 2.35 -10.85 9.65
CA CYS A 21 2.26 -12.27 9.96
C CYS A 21 3.68 -12.79 10.18
N ASP A 22 4.02 -13.07 11.44
CA ASP A 22 5.39 -13.41 11.86
C ASP A 22 6.38 -12.30 11.45
N ASP A 23 7.40 -12.59 10.65
CA ASP A 23 8.32 -11.57 10.07
C ASP A 23 7.88 -11.06 8.68
N THR A 24 6.68 -11.41 8.20
CA THR A 24 6.20 -11.01 6.88
C THR A 24 5.13 -9.93 6.94
N LEU A 25 5.39 -8.81 6.28
CA LEU A 25 4.41 -7.77 5.99
C LEU A 25 3.56 -8.14 4.78
N LEU A 26 2.24 -8.03 4.91
CA LEU A 26 1.26 -8.10 3.84
C LEU A 26 0.59 -6.74 3.67
N VAL A 27 0.60 -6.18 2.45
CA VAL A 27 -0.05 -4.92 2.11
C VAL A 27 -1.16 -5.18 1.10
N TYR A 28 -2.39 -4.76 1.41
CA TYR A 28 -3.58 -4.97 0.60
C TYR A 28 -3.83 -3.76 -0.30
N LEU A 29 -3.43 -3.86 -1.56
CA LEU A 29 -3.56 -2.74 -2.50
C LEU A 29 -5.00 -2.59 -3.00
N PRO A 30 -5.40 -1.36 -3.41
CA PRO A 30 -6.77 -1.08 -3.87
C PRO A 30 -7.21 -1.87 -5.11
N ASN A 31 -6.29 -2.37 -5.93
CA ASN A 31 -6.59 -3.23 -7.09
C ASN A 31 -6.83 -4.71 -6.71
N GLY A 32 -6.87 -5.04 -5.41
CA GLY A 32 -6.99 -6.40 -4.91
C GLY A 32 -5.68 -7.19 -4.88
N GLU A 33 -4.55 -6.61 -5.31
CA GLU A 33 -3.24 -7.23 -5.18
C GLU A 33 -2.77 -7.23 -3.72
N ILE A 34 -2.09 -8.31 -3.30
CA ILE A 34 -1.44 -8.39 -1.99
C ILE A 34 0.07 -8.42 -2.21
N ARG A 35 0.78 -7.42 -1.70
CA ARG A 35 2.25 -7.38 -1.72
C ARG A 35 2.83 -7.91 -0.42
N ARG A 36 3.91 -8.67 -0.54
CA ARG A 36 4.58 -9.35 0.58
C ARG A 36 6.03 -8.88 0.70
N THR A 37 6.46 -8.61 1.92
CA THR A 37 7.84 -8.21 2.23
C THR A 37 8.26 -8.80 3.57
N GLU A 38 9.42 -9.44 3.63
CA GLU A 38 10.02 -9.83 4.91
C GLU A 38 10.57 -8.58 5.61
N LEU A 39 10.20 -8.38 6.87
CA LEU A 39 10.56 -7.20 7.65
C LEU A 39 12.02 -7.23 8.05
N ARG A 40 12.54 -8.38 8.51
CA ARG A 40 13.94 -8.54 8.95
C ARG A 40 14.38 -7.44 9.92
N GLY A 41 13.48 -7.07 10.84
CA GLY A 41 13.69 -6.00 11.81
C GLY A 41 13.32 -4.58 11.35
N LEU A 42 12.77 -4.40 10.13
CA LEU A 42 12.21 -3.15 9.68
C LEU A 42 10.85 -2.87 10.31
N ASP A 43 10.54 -1.58 10.49
CA ASP A 43 9.20 -1.13 10.85
C ASP A 43 8.19 -1.43 9.75
N ALA A 44 7.04 -1.97 10.14
CA ALA A 44 6.02 -2.45 9.23
C ALA A 44 5.38 -1.33 8.41
N GLU A 45 5.06 -0.20 9.02
CA GLU A 45 4.48 0.94 8.30
C GLU A 45 5.48 1.52 7.29
N SER A 46 6.73 1.70 7.72
CA SER A 46 7.82 2.20 6.88
C SER A 46 8.08 1.27 5.68
N ALA A 47 8.01 -0.04 5.87
CA ALA A 47 8.12 -1.03 4.81
C ALA A 47 6.87 -1.06 3.90
N ALA A 48 5.69 -0.71 4.41
CA ALA A 48 4.44 -0.70 3.66
C ALA A 48 4.31 0.50 2.70
N ARG A 49 4.79 1.68 3.12
CA ARG A 49 4.74 2.93 2.33
C ARG A 49 5.27 2.83 0.89
N PRO A 50 6.45 2.24 0.61
CA PRO A 50 6.94 2.12 -0.77
C PRO A 50 6.04 1.25 -1.66
N HIS A 51 5.29 0.29 -1.10
CA HIS A 51 4.34 -0.51 -1.86
C HIS A 51 3.17 0.32 -2.38
N LEU A 52 2.54 1.12 -1.51
CA LEU A 52 1.46 2.03 -1.90
C LEU A 52 1.96 3.09 -2.89
N ARG A 53 3.15 3.66 -2.66
CA ARG A 53 3.73 4.65 -3.57
C ARG A 53 4.02 4.07 -4.96
N SER A 54 4.52 2.84 -5.03
CA SER A 54 4.75 2.14 -6.29
C SER A 54 3.44 1.83 -7.02
N TYR A 55 2.40 1.42 -6.28
CA TYR A 55 1.07 1.20 -6.83
C TYR A 55 0.53 2.48 -7.48
N LEU A 56 0.48 3.59 -6.74
CA LEU A 56 -0.04 4.88 -7.23
C LEU A 56 0.70 5.37 -8.48
N LYS A 57 2.03 5.25 -8.51
CA LYS A 57 2.84 5.58 -9.70
C LYS A 57 2.48 4.72 -10.91
N ASN A 58 2.26 3.42 -10.72
CA ASN A 58 1.89 2.52 -11.82
C ASN A 58 0.45 2.74 -12.29
N THR A 59 -0.50 2.97 -11.38
CA THR A 59 -1.90 3.28 -11.73
C THR A 59 -2.00 4.57 -12.54
N GLN A 60 -1.21 5.59 -12.20
CA GLN A 60 -1.10 6.83 -12.98
C GLN A 60 -0.49 6.61 -14.37
N ALA A 61 0.51 5.73 -14.48
CA ALA A 61 1.13 5.39 -15.75
C ALA A 61 0.20 4.55 -16.67
N HIS A 62 -0.80 3.86 -16.10
CA HIS A 62 -1.73 3.01 -16.85
C HIS A 62 -3.12 3.64 -17.09
N GLY A 63 -3.40 4.83 -16.55
CA GLY A 63 -4.66 5.53 -16.79
C GLY A 63 -5.89 4.82 -16.25
N GLU A 64 -5.75 3.97 -15.22
CA GLU A 64 -6.90 3.39 -14.52
C GLU A 64 -7.34 4.33 -13.40
N MET A 65 -8.08 5.38 -13.79
CA MET A 65 -8.97 6.08 -12.87
C MET A 65 -10.25 5.23 -12.79
N PRO A 66 -10.62 4.63 -11.63
CA PRO A 66 -12.00 4.21 -11.47
C PRO A 66 -12.85 5.48 -11.49
N ASP A 67 -13.54 5.68 -12.61
CA ASP A 67 -14.60 6.66 -12.76
C ASP A 67 -15.65 6.36 -11.69
N ASN A 68 -15.74 7.21 -10.66
CA ASN A 68 -16.96 7.29 -9.85
C ASN A 68 -17.05 8.62 -9.06
N TRP A 69 -17.50 9.69 -9.73
CA TRP A 69 -18.44 10.66 -9.16
C TRP A 69 -19.25 11.34 -10.28
#